data_AF-A0A023H2N7-F1
#
_entry.id   AF-A0A023H2N7-F1
#
_cell.length_a   1.000
_cell.length_b   1.000
_cell.length_c   1.000
_cell.angle_alpha   90.00
_cell.angle_beta   90.00
_cell.angle_gamma   90.00
#
_symmetry.space_group_name_H-M   'P 1'
#
loop_
_entity.id
_entity.type
_entity.pdbx_description
1 polymer ?
#
loop_
_entity_poly.entity_id
_entity_poly.type
_entity_poly.pdbx_seq_one_letter_code
_entity_poly.pdbx_strand_id
1 'polypeptide(L)'
;CPFAAHIRKTNPDRGSPEKTTGRILRRGIPYGTGFVDRGDPRKDGQRGLLFACYQSSIENGFRFIQTQWANKPGFPFESKGTAGVDRIMGNLTGSSDMAVTIAGASTNKPLSFSGPNPFVKSRGGEYFF
;
A
#
# COMPACT_ATOMS: atom_id res chain seq x y z
N CYS A 1 -8.32 4.98 12.97
CA CYS A 1 -7.39 4.51 11.91
C CYS A 1 -8.01 4.78 10.53
N PRO A 2 -7.35 5.53 9.63
CA PRO A 2 -7.87 5.80 8.28
C PRO A 2 -8.17 4.52 7.47
N PHE A 3 -9.15 4.56 6.56
CA PHE A 3 -9.48 3.41 5.71
C PHE A 3 -8.38 3.06 4.70
N ALA A 4 -7.67 4.07 4.20
CA ALA A 4 -6.51 3.90 3.32
C ALA A 4 -5.19 3.61 4.06
N ALA A 5 -5.21 3.43 5.39
CA ALA A 5 -4.01 3.06 6.13
C ALA A 5 -3.49 1.70 5.64
N HIS A 6 -2.17 1.59 5.44
CA HIS A 6 -1.52 0.42 4.83
C HIS A 6 -1.99 -0.90 5.45
N ILE A 7 -1.87 -1.04 6.78
CA ILE A 7 -2.28 -2.27 7.48
C ILE A 7 -3.77 -2.59 7.33
N ARG A 8 -4.63 -1.57 7.17
CA ARG A 8 -6.08 -1.72 7.05
C ARG A 8 -6.50 -2.03 5.61
N LYS A 9 -5.75 -1.55 4.63
CA LYS A 9 -5.84 -1.95 3.22
C LYS A 9 -5.40 -3.39 3.03
N THR A 10 -4.27 -3.79 3.61
CA THR A 10 -3.70 -5.14 3.43
C THR A 10 -4.33 -6.20 4.34
N ASN A 11 -5.09 -5.78 5.36
CA ASN A 11 -5.84 -6.68 6.24
C ASN A 11 -7.08 -5.94 6.76
N PRO A 12 -8.19 -5.96 6.01
CA PRO A 12 -9.41 -5.31 6.43
C PRO A 12 -10.02 -6.01 7.67
N ASP A 13 -10.51 -5.20 8.61
CA ASP A 13 -11.12 -5.67 9.87
C ASP A 13 -12.51 -6.31 9.65
N ARG A 14 -13.11 -6.88 10.71
CA ARG A 14 -14.38 -7.63 10.78
C ARG A 14 -15.62 -6.94 10.18
N GLY A 15 -15.54 -5.74 9.64
CA GLY A 15 -16.64 -5.09 8.91
C GLY A 15 -16.60 -5.25 7.38
N SER A 16 -15.50 -5.75 6.80
CA SER A 16 -15.39 -5.91 5.35
C SER A 16 -15.96 -7.26 4.89
N PRO A 17 -16.63 -7.33 3.72
CA PRO A 17 -17.14 -8.58 3.16
C PRO A 17 -16.04 -9.58 2.75
N GLU A 18 -14.78 -9.15 2.60
CA GLU A 18 -13.66 -9.96 2.09
C GLU A 18 -12.68 -10.43 3.19
N LYS A 19 -13.16 -11.13 4.22
CA LYS A 19 -12.35 -11.45 5.42
C LYS A 19 -11.38 -12.63 5.28
N THR A 20 -11.66 -13.55 4.35
CA THR A 20 -11.00 -14.86 4.27
C THR A 20 -9.95 -14.95 3.17
N THR A 21 -9.98 -14.05 2.19
CA THR A 21 -8.97 -13.91 1.13
C THR A 21 -7.88 -12.92 1.53
N GLY A 22 -6.77 -12.87 0.79
CA GLY A 22 -5.69 -11.90 1.04
C GLY A 22 -4.87 -12.18 2.30
N ARG A 23 -4.73 -13.44 2.70
CA ARG A 23 -3.82 -13.85 3.78
C ARG A 23 -2.48 -14.28 3.20
N ILE A 24 -1.40 -13.65 3.67
CA ILE A 24 -0.02 -13.94 3.25
C ILE A 24 0.91 -13.99 4.46
N LEU A 25 1.90 -14.88 4.44
CA LEU A 25 3.00 -14.87 5.40
C LEU A 25 4.14 -14.02 4.83
N ARG A 26 4.47 -12.89 5.46
CA ARG A 26 5.52 -11.98 4.99
C ARG A 26 6.88 -12.34 5.61
N ARG A 27 7.92 -12.45 4.79
CA ARG A 27 9.32 -12.72 5.18
C ARG A 27 10.29 -11.77 4.45
N GLY A 28 9.92 -10.49 4.36
CA GLY A 28 10.79 -9.48 3.76
C GLY A 28 11.93 -9.07 4.68
N ILE A 29 13.03 -8.60 4.09
CA ILE A 29 14.20 -8.07 4.81
C ILE A 29 14.59 -6.70 4.21
N PRO A 30 14.92 -5.69 5.03
CA PRO A 30 15.45 -4.42 4.53
C PRO A 30 16.77 -4.61 3.76
N TYR A 31 17.04 -3.77 2.76
CA TYR A 31 18.33 -3.68 2.10
C TYR A 31 18.83 -2.24 2.03
N GLY A 32 20.14 -2.10 1.81
CA GLY A 32 20.83 -0.81 1.80
C GLY A 32 21.39 -0.44 3.17
N THR A 33 22.19 0.62 3.20
CA THR A 33 22.75 1.15 4.43
C THR A 33 21.69 1.86 5.26
N GLY A 34 21.91 1.99 6.57
CA GLY A 34 21.08 2.81 7.45
C GLY A 34 21.09 4.29 7.05
N PHE A 35 20.27 5.12 7.69
CA PHE A 35 20.46 6.57 7.58
C PHE A 35 21.70 6.94 8.39
N VAL A 36 22.75 7.38 7.71
CA VAL A 36 24.05 7.66 8.36
C VAL A 36 24.08 9.10 8.90
N ASP A 37 23.18 9.97 8.44
CA ASP A 37 23.06 11.33 8.91
C ASP A 37 21.61 11.86 8.87
N ARG A 38 21.32 12.95 9.59
CA ARG A 38 20.03 13.68 9.48
C ARG A 38 19.95 14.56 8.21
N GLY A 39 20.96 14.46 7.34
CA GLY A 39 21.05 15.15 6.05
C GLY A 39 20.13 14.57 4.97
N ASP A 40 20.39 14.87 3.70
CA ASP A 40 19.56 14.38 2.58
C ASP A 40 19.67 12.84 2.44
N PRO A 41 18.60 12.09 2.76
CA PRO A 41 18.61 10.62 2.72
C PRO A 41 18.87 10.04 1.33
N ARG A 42 18.76 10.85 0.27
CA ARG A 42 19.06 10.42 -1.12
C ARG A 42 20.55 10.23 -1.36
N LYS A 43 21.41 10.82 -0.52
CA LYS A 43 22.87 10.74 -0.64
C LYS A 43 23.43 9.42 -0.11
N ASP A 44 22.68 8.71 0.72
CA ASP A 44 23.11 7.48 1.39
C ASP A 44 22.90 6.21 0.53
N GLY A 45 22.70 6.35 -0.78
CA GLY A 45 22.52 5.23 -1.71
C GLY A 45 21.12 4.58 -1.72
N GLN A 46 20.97 3.53 -2.53
CA GLN A 46 19.70 2.81 -2.67
C GLN A 46 19.36 1.99 -1.41
N ARG A 47 18.10 2.06 -1.00
CA ARG A 47 17.56 1.37 0.16
C ARG A 47 16.11 0.97 -0.07
N GLY A 48 15.65 -0.02 0.68
CA GLY A 48 14.25 -0.40 0.66
C GLY A 48 14.01 -1.74 1.32
N LEU A 49 13.06 -2.48 0.76
CA LEU A 49 12.62 -3.77 1.27
C LEU A 49 12.76 -4.81 0.15
N LEU A 50 13.50 -5.89 0.43
CA LEU A 50 13.37 -7.13 -0.33
C LEU A 50 12.10 -7.79 0.18
N PHE A 51 11.00 -7.57 -0.54
CA PHE A 51 9.70 -8.10 -0.14
C PHE A 51 9.57 -9.56 -0.60
N ALA A 52 9.27 -10.44 0.35
CA ALA A 52 8.92 -11.84 0.09
C ALA A 52 7.67 -12.20 0.88
N CYS A 53 6.76 -12.96 0.27
CA CYS A 53 5.60 -13.51 0.95
C CYS A 53 5.20 -14.88 0.41
N TYR A 54 4.64 -15.69 1.30
CA TYR A 54 4.18 -17.04 1.02
C TYR A 54 2.66 -17.11 1.10
N GLN A 55 2.08 -17.81 0.13
CA GLN A 55 0.66 -18.08 0.00
C GLN A 55 0.47 -19.35 -0.84
N SER A 56 -0.66 -20.05 -0.66
CA SER A 56 -1.02 -21.19 -1.50
C SER A 56 -1.51 -20.78 -2.89
N SER A 57 -1.95 -19.53 -3.06
CA SER A 57 -2.40 -18.98 -4.33
C SER A 57 -1.98 -17.51 -4.44
N ILE A 58 -1.12 -17.20 -5.41
CA ILE A 58 -0.67 -15.82 -5.69
C ILE A 58 -1.86 -14.94 -6.06
N GLU A 59 -2.81 -15.48 -6.84
CA GLU A 59 -4.04 -14.80 -7.25
C GLU A 59 -4.87 -14.36 -6.04
N ASN A 60 -4.98 -15.19 -5.00
CA ASN A 60 -5.76 -14.90 -3.79
C ASN A 60 -4.97 -14.21 -2.67
N GLY A 61 -3.65 -14.11 -2.81
CA GLY A 61 -2.73 -13.55 -1.82
C GLY A 61 -2.17 -12.20 -2.26
N PHE A 62 -0.89 -12.18 -2.63
CA PHE A 62 -0.16 -10.97 -3.01
C PHE A 62 -0.87 -10.16 -4.11
N ARG A 63 -1.28 -10.82 -5.21
CA ARG A 63 -1.91 -10.14 -6.34
C ARG A 63 -3.23 -9.49 -5.93
N PHE A 64 -4.08 -10.23 -5.21
CA PHE A 64 -5.35 -9.72 -4.67
C PHE A 64 -5.15 -8.48 -3.81
N ILE A 65 -4.26 -8.56 -2.82
CA ILE A 65 -3.98 -7.45 -1.90
C ILE A 65 -3.52 -6.21 -2.67
N GLN A 66 -2.62 -6.36 -3.65
CA GLN A 66 -2.12 -5.23 -4.43
C GLN A 66 -3.22 -4.63 -5.32
N THR A 67 -3.91 -5.44 -6.12
CA THR A 67 -4.81 -4.93 -7.17
C THR A 67 -6.20 -4.59 -6.65
N GLN A 68 -6.77 -5.42 -5.77
CA GLN A 68 -8.15 -5.27 -5.30
C GLN A 68 -8.25 -4.39 -4.05
N TRP A 69 -7.18 -4.28 -3.25
CA TRP A 69 -7.20 -3.47 -2.03
C TRP A 69 -6.32 -2.23 -2.13
N ALA A 70 -5.00 -2.40 -2.24
CA ALA A 70 -4.04 -1.31 -2.15
C ALA A 70 -4.21 -0.29 -3.30
N ASN A 71 -4.41 -0.78 -4.53
CA ASN A 71 -4.59 0.07 -5.71
C ASN A 71 -6.02 0.56 -5.89
N LYS A 72 -7.02 -0.04 -5.24
CA LYS A 72 -8.44 0.27 -5.47
C LYS A 72 -8.90 1.42 -4.56
N PRO A 73 -9.20 2.63 -5.08
CA PRO A 73 -9.59 3.77 -4.22
C PRO A 73 -10.92 3.57 -3.49
N GLY A 74 -11.81 2.76 -4.07
CA GLY A 74 -13.13 2.44 -3.51
C GLY A 74 -13.11 1.44 -2.35
N PHE A 75 -12.08 0.60 -2.26
CA PHE A 75 -11.97 -0.38 -1.17
C PHE A 75 -11.59 0.31 0.15
N PRO A 76 -12.20 -0.04 1.31
CA PRO A 76 -13.12 -1.16 1.55
C PRO A 76 -14.62 -0.83 1.49
N PHE A 77 -15.03 0.41 1.26
CA PHE A 77 -16.43 0.83 1.33
C PHE A 77 -16.81 1.74 0.16
N GLU A 78 -16.94 1.18 -1.04
CA GLU A 78 -17.29 1.91 -2.26
C GLU A 78 -18.57 2.76 -2.09
N SER A 79 -19.54 2.26 -1.33
CA SER A 79 -20.82 2.93 -1.07
C SER A 79 -20.75 4.12 -0.11
N LYS A 80 -19.64 4.31 0.61
CA LYS A 80 -19.47 5.40 1.61
C LYS A 80 -18.49 6.49 1.14
N GLY A 81 -18.16 6.49 -0.16
CA GLY A 81 -17.15 7.36 -0.76
C GLY A 81 -15.80 6.66 -0.95
N THR A 82 -14.83 7.36 -1.52
CA THR A 82 -13.50 6.79 -1.79
C THR A 82 -12.61 6.86 -0.56
N ALA A 83 -12.21 5.70 -0.01
CA ALA A 83 -11.18 5.63 1.02
C ALA A 83 -9.82 6.14 0.51
N GLY A 84 -9.58 5.99 -0.79
CA GLY A 84 -8.31 6.31 -1.44
C GLY A 84 -7.41 5.09 -1.59
N VAL A 85 -6.26 5.29 -2.22
CA VAL A 85 -5.25 4.25 -2.41
C VAL A 85 -4.38 4.06 -1.16
N ASP A 86 -3.74 2.91 -1.03
CA ASP A 86 -2.67 2.72 -0.04
C ASP A 86 -1.51 3.69 -0.35
N ARG A 87 -1.12 4.53 0.61
CA ARG A 87 -0.07 5.55 0.37
C ARG A 87 1.35 5.01 0.44
N ILE A 88 1.57 3.81 0.96
CA ILE A 88 2.89 3.17 1.04
C ILE A 88 3.14 2.34 -0.21
N MET A 89 2.23 1.44 -0.59
CA MET A 89 2.44 0.49 -1.70
C MET A 89 1.43 0.62 -2.84
N GLY A 90 0.41 1.46 -2.72
CA GLY A 90 -0.56 1.67 -3.78
C GLY A 90 0.10 2.27 -5.02
N ASN A 91 -0.27 1.76 -6.18
CA ASN A 91 0.20 2.21 -7.48
C ASN A 91 -0.97 2.22 -8.49
N LEU A 92 -1.34 3.38 -9.02
CA LEU A 92 -2.30 3.50 -10.12
C LEU A 92 -1.50 3.63 -11.41
N THR A 93 -1.45 2.56 -12.19
CA THR A 93 -0.88 2.60 -13.54
C THR A 93 -1.71 3.56 -14.40
N GLY A 94 -1.09 4.65 -14.88
CA GLY A 94 -1.70 5.58 -15.82
C GLY A 94 -2.54 6.72 -15.21
N SER A 95 -2.68 6.80 -13.88
CA SER A 95 -3.32 7.96 -13.21
C SER A 95 -2.29 8.74 -12.41
N SER A 96 -2.23 10.04 -12.63
CA SER A 96 -1.37 10.96 -11.87
C SER A 96 -1.90 11.27 -10.48
N ASP A 97 -3.15 10.95 -10.16
CA ASP A 97 -3.78 11.35 -8.90
C ASP A 97 -4.07 10.17 -7.98
N MET A 98 -3.27 10.11 -6.92
CA MET A 98 -3.40 9.16 -5.80
C MET A 98 -4.09 9.85 -4.61
N ALA A 99 -5.31 10.33 -4.81
CA ALA A 99 -6.05 11.00 -3.74
C ALA A 99 -6.33 10.04 -2.58
N VAL A 100 -6.05 10.48 -1.36
CA VAL A 100 -6.34 9.75 -0.12
C VAL A 100 -7.32 10.59 0.69
N THR A 101 -8.45 10.00 1.06
CA THR A 101 -9.39 10.67 1.96
C THR A 101 -9.11 10.22 3.39
N ILE A 102 -8.49 11.10 4.18
CA ILE A 102 -8.33 10.86 5.62
C ILE A 102 -9.61 11.33 6.32
N ALA A 103 -10.54 10.39 6.55
CA ALA A 103 -11.69 10.65 7.42
C ALA A 103 -11.22 10.74 8.88
N GLY A 104 -11.32 11.92 9.50
CA GLY A 104 -10.96 12.13 10.91
C GLY A 104 -10.30 13.46 11.26
N ALA A 105 -9.98 14.33 10.30
CA ALA A 105 -9.69 15.73 10.60
C ALA A 105 -11.01 16.48 10.78
N SER A 106 -11.13 17.33 11.81
CA SER A 106 -12.30 18.17 12.10
C SER A 106 -12.60 19.24 11.02
N THR A 107 -12.04 19.09 9.84
CA THR A 107 -12.20 19.96 8.68
C THR A 107 -12.79 19.11 7.57
N ASN A 108 -13.92 19.55 7.01
CA ASN A 108 -14.63 18.94 5.87
C ASN A 108 -13.81 18.93 4.56
N LYS A 109 -12.47 18.93 4.63
CA LYS A 109 -11.58 19.00 3.48
C LYS A 109 -10.70 17.74 3.45
N PRO A 110 -10.88 16.84 2.48
CA PRO A 110 -9.98 15.71 2.29
C PRO A 110 -8.55 16.21 2.02
N LEU A 111 -7.57 15.59 2.68
CA LEU A 111 -6.15 15.82 2.39
C LEU A 111 -5.76 15.08 1.10
N SER A 112 -5.97 15.74 -0.02
CA SER A 112 -5.62 15.18 -1.33
C SER A 112 -4.12 15.32 -1.60
N PHE A 113 -3.46 14.19 -1.86
CA PHE A 113 -2.10 14.17 -2.40
C PHE A 113 -2.20 13.85 -3.90
N SER A 114 -1.77 14.78 -4.74
CA SER A 114 -1.61 14.55 -6.17
C SER A 114 -0.23 13.97 -6.45
N GLY A 115 -0.11 13.18 -7.52
CA GLY A 115 1.14 12.61 -7.98
C GLY A 115 1.30 11.11 -7.72
N PRO A 116 2.27 10.48 -8.42
CA PRO A 116 2.62 9.07 -8.19
C PRO A 116 3.09 8.84 -6.76
N ASN A 117 3.12 7.58 -6.33
CA ASN A 117 3.65 7.22 -5.02
C ASN A 117 5.16 7.56 -4.95
N PRO A 118 5.58 8.52 -4.09
CA PRO A 118 6.97 8.97 -4.04
C PRO A 118 7.83 8.10 -3.11
N PHE A 119 7.23 7.21 -2.32
CA PHE A 119 7.91 6.54 -1.22
C PHE A 119 8.46 5.16 -1.59
N VAL A 120 7.70 4.38 -2.35
CA VAL A 120 8.06 3.02 -2.73
C VAL A 120 8.02 2.89 -4.25
N LYS A 121 9.15 2.49 -4.83
CA LYS A 121 9.28 2.20 -6.26
C LYS A 121 9.65 0.74 -6.45
N SER A 122 8.79 -0.02 -7.15
CA SER A 122 9.14 -1.37 -7.58
C SER A 122 10.30 -1.33 -8.57
N ARG A 123 11.30 -2.19 -8.37
CA ARG A 123 12.51 -2.31 -9.21
C ARG A 123 12.63 -3.66 -9.93
N GLY A 124 11.61 -4.51 -9.79
CA GLY A 124 11.61 -5.89 -10.30
C GLY A 124 11.16 -6.88 -9.23
N GLY A 125 10.92 -8.11 -9.64
CA GLY A 125 10.48 -9.22 -8.81
C GLY A 125 10.05 -10.39 -9.69
N GLU A 126 9.86 -11.57 -9.07
CA GLU A 126 9.47 -12.79 -9.77
C GLU A 126 8.61 -13.67 -8.85
N TYR A 127 7.84 -14.59 -9.44
CA TYR A 127 7.07 -15.61 -8.73
C TYR A 127 7.81 -16.96 -8.70
N PHE A 128 7.84 -17.58 -7.53
CA PHE A 128 8.51 -18.86 -7.29
C PHE A 128 7.54 -19.86 -6.64
N PHE A 129 7.89 -21.15 -6.68
CA PHE A 129 7.18 -22.24 -6.00
C PHE A 129 8.11 -22.94 -5.02
#